data_AF-A0A450UCZ5-F1
#
_entry.id   AF-A0A450UCZ5-F1
#
_cell.length_a   1.000
_cell.length_b   1.000
_cell.length_c   1.000
_cell.angle_alpha   90.00
_cell.angle_beta   90.00
_cell.angle_gamma   90.00
#
_symmetry.space_group_name_H-M   'P 1'
#
loop_
_entity.id
_entity.type
_entity.pdbx_description
1 polymer ?
#
loop_
_entity_poly.entity_id
_entity_poly.type
_entity_poly.pdbx_seq_one_letter_code
_entity_poly.pdbx_strand_id
1 'polypeptide(L)'
;MNKRLYLRYAVVTIACISLSGCFHQPSERILTKRYKSAAFEPQCEPVNDQLVEGYWCSKPKVEVKPKVEVNVFSTNKPGSTPAKVLPTDLPEKALAAYISELAENIPDSDEKNDKLRTALATSIKSPPAAASSKDLSRIQLSRRLVITLAKRDFRPGDRIEWIEVALKPQDGAKITDWSKLENEYETVDIGELDSKQTRTRKFSLGFSVPQVNELGEGSFDSESTKGLDERIKLTRKFARVSGRITQDGQGFFTQQGAALLDLGGTFTVDAGIEITTTEGPQVLAFNGLFKKDGSANPAGKVKPTHKSVYTSKSCPIEGKVSVKYVIRRIKSGNDTYDEADDTVVYQYMSHDSSAFNLVPEKACTLHYWTILDPNGWKPHWRKESDPLETKLPLIFASYEDARDFLKWIRKIGNIAGKIGNCEFFTSNMSNKVDDWKIVRKRTP
;
A
#
# COMPACT_ATOMS: atom_id res chain seq x y z
N MET A 1 -66.38 -4.86 -9.12
CA MET A 1 -66.01 -6.28 -9.22
C MET A 1 -64.70 -6.39 -10.00
N ASN A 2 -63.56 -6.57 -9.35
CA ASN A 2 -62.29 -6.88 -10.01
C ASN A 2 -61.50 -7.84 -9.12
N LYS A 3 -61.42 -9.11 -9.54
CA LYS A 3 -60.74 -10.18 -8.82
C LYS A 3 -59.23 -10.08 -9.09
N ARG A 4 -58.44 -9.86 -8.04
CA ARG A 4 -56.98 -10.04 -8.05
C ARG A 4 -56.64 -11.48 -7.67
N LEU A 5 -55.94 -12.18 -8.57
CA LEU A 5 -55.30 -13.47 -8.31
C LEU A 5 -54.16 -13.30 -7.30
N TYR A 6 -54.17 -14.11 -6.24
CA TYR A 6 -53.03 -14.33 -5.36
C TYR A 6 -52.25 -15.56 -5.85
N LEU A 7 -51.00 -15.35 -6.28
CA LEU A 7 -50.04 -16.44 -6.48
C LEU A 7 -49.41 -16.78 -5.12
N ARG A 8 -49.62 -18.02 -4.64
CA ARG A 8 -48.90 -18.58 -3.48
C ARG A 8 -47.62 -19.24 -3.97
N TYR A 9 -46.47 -18.78 -3.49
CA TYR A 9 -45.20 -19.53 -3.61
C TYR A 9 -45.18 -20.63 -2.54
N ALA A 10 -45.08 -21.88 -2.99
CA ALA A 10 -44.82 -23.03 -2.12
C ALA A 10 -43.30 -23.12 -1.85
N VAL A 11 -42.92 -23.01 -0.58
CA VAL A 11 -41.56 -23.28 -0.11
C VAL A 11 -41.41 -24.80 0.03
N VAL A 12 -40.65 -25.42 -0.87
CA VAL A 12 -40.25 -26.82 -0.76
C VAL A 12 -39.04 -26.89 0.17
N THR A 13 -39.28 -27.37 1.40
CA THR A 13 -38.23 -27.67 2.37
C THR A 13 -37.73 -29.09 2.09
N ILE A 14 -36.54 -29.24 1.51
CA ILE A 14 -35.87 -30.54 1.38
C ILE A 14 -35.07 -30.79 2.66
N ALA A 15 -35.58 -31.72 3.48
CA ALA A 15 -34.86 -32.26 4.62
C ALA A 15 -33.77 -33.24 4.12
N CYS A 16 -32.50 -32.91 4.34
CA CYS A 16 -31.40 -33.87 4.19
C CYS A 16 -31.28 -34.70 5.48
N ILE A 17 -31.67 -35.97 5.37
CA ILE A 17 -31.46 -37.01 6.38
C ILE A 17 -30.00 -37.44 6.32
N SER A 18 -29.29 -37.33 7.45
CA SER A 18 -27.97 -37.90 7.65
C SER A 18 -28.06 -39.42 7.78
N LEU A 19 -27.52 -40.15 6.82
CA LEU A 19 -27.22 -41.57 6.96
C LEU A 19 -25.71 -41.77 7.08
N SER A 20 -25.33 -42.18 8.27
CA SER A 20 -24.06 -42.76 8.68
C SER A 20 -23.78 -44.10 7.98
N GLY A 21 -22.52 -44.32 7.61
CA GLY A 21 -21.93 -45.64 7.48
C GLY A 21 -21.65 -46.12 6.05
N CYS A 22 -20.38 -46.07 5.64
CA CYS A 22 -19.60 -47.26 5.26
C CYS A 22 -18.21 -46.84 4.77
N PHE A 23 -17.19 -47.30 5.49
CA PHE A 23 -15.79 -47.30 5.11
C PHE A 23 -15.60 -48.09 3.81
N HIS A 24 -15.09 -47.44 2.76
CA HIS A 24 -14.42 -48.10 1.65
C HIS A 24 -13.17 -47.29 1.30
N GLN A 25 -12.01 -47.84 1.63
CA GLN A 25 -10.72 -47.35 1.14
C GLN A 25 -10.69 -47.50 -0.39
N PRO A 26 -10.38 -46.44 -1.16
CA PRO A 26 -9.97 -46.62 -2.54
C PRO A 26 -8.49 -47.04 -2.53
N SER A 27 -8.23 -48.27 -2.97
CA SER A 27 -6.90 -48.74 -3.31
C SER A 27 -6.24 -47.79 -4.31
N GLU A 28 -5.11 -47.22 -3.94
CA GLU A 28 -4.24 -46.44 -4.83
C GLU A 28 -3.79 -47.33 -6.01
N ARG A 29 -4.37 -47.09 -7.19
CA ARG A 29 -3.77 -47.53 -8.44
C ARG A 29 -2.58 -46.61 -8.73
N ILE A 30 -1.41 -47.05 -8.27
CA ILE A 30 -0.12 -46.54 -8.73
C ILE A 30 -0.01 -46.89 -10.22
N LEU A 31 -0.35 -45.92 -11.08
CA LEU A 31 0.04 -45.95 -12.49
C LEU A 31 1.54 -45.62 -12.57
N THR A 32 2.39 -46.64 -12.44
CA THR A 32 3.77 -46.57 -12.90
C THR A 32 3.76 -46.39 -14.42
N LYS A 33 3.72 -45.14 -14.90
CA LYS A 33 4.18 -44.82 -16.24
C LYS A 33 5.67 -45.18 -16.28
N ARG A 34 5.98 -46.30 -16.94
CA ARG A 34 7.35 -46.64 -17.37
C ARG A 34 7.84 -45.49 -18.26
N TYR A 35 8.60 -44.57 -17.68
CA TYR A 35 9.50 -43.75 -18.46
C TYR A 35 10.46 -44.70 -19.17
N LYS A 36 10.37 -44.78 -20.50
CA LYS A 36 11.48 -45.27 -21.31
C LYS A 36 12.64 -44.31 -21.03
N SER A 37 13.53 -44.69 -20.12
CA SER A 37 14.85 -44.09 -20.02
C SER A 37 15.51 -44.28 -21.38
N ALA A 38 15.62 -43.21 -22.15
CA ALA A 38 16.56 -43.19 -23.26
C ALA A 38 17.91 -43.54 -22.66
N ALA A 39 18.48 -44.68 -23.06
CA ALA A 39 19.82 -45.07 -22.69
C ALA A 39 20.75 -43.97 -23.24
N PHE A 40 21.21 -43.09 -22.35
CA PHE A 40 22.17 -42.05 -22.68
C PHE A 40 23.53 -42.72 -22.55
N GLU A 41 24.12 -43.10 -23.68
CA GLU A 41 25.50 -43.59 -23.70
C GLU A 41 26.42 -42.45 -23.24
N PRO A 42 27.17 -42.61 -22.12
CA PRO A 42 28.15 -41.63 -21.73
C PRO A 42 29.28 -41.64 -22.76
N GLN A 43 29.40 -40.56 -23.53
CA GLN A 43 30.58 -40.34 -24.38
C GLN A 43 31.79 -40.18 -23.47
N CYS A 44 32.59 -41.24 -23.37
CA CYS A 44 33.87 -41.23 -22.69
C CYS A 44 34.94 -40.96 -23.75
N GLU A 45 35.52 -39.77 -23.75
CA GLU A 45 36.70 -39.51 -24.57
C GLU A 45 37.91 -40.22 -23.95
N PRO A 46 38.68 -41.00 -24.73
CA PRO A 46 39.91 -41.60 -24.25
C PRO A 46 40.96 -40.50 -24.02
N VAL A 47 41.38 -40.31 -22.77
CA VAL A 47 42.54 -39.48 -22.45
C VAL A 47 43.78 -40.26 -22.88
N ASN A 48 44.45 -39.76 -23.91
CA ASN A 48 45.66 -40.38 -24.42
C ASN A 48 46.87 -40.02 -23.54
N ASP A 49 47.63 -41.06 -23.28
CA ASP A 49 48.98 -41.12 -22.72
C ASP A 49 49.21 -41.03 -21.20
N GLN A 50 49.48 -42.25 -20.69
CA GLN A 50 50.38 -42.63 -19.61
C GLN A 50 49.91 -42.51 -18.16
N LEU A 51 49.40 -43.66 -17.69
CA LEU A 51 49.57 -44.21 -16.34
C LEU A 51 48.87 -43.47 -15.18
N VAL A 52 47.52 -43.50 -15.16
CA VAL A 52 46.73 -43.95 -13.99
C VAL A 52 45.35 -44.40 -14.49
N GLU A 53 44.98 -45.66 -14.25
CA GLU A 53 43.63 -46.19 -14.53
C GLU A 53 42.58 -45.47 -13.67
N GLY A 54 41.82 -44.58 -14.29
CA GLY A 54 40.68 -43.91 -13.67
C GLY A 54 39.88 -43.17 -14.72
N TYR A 55 38.88 -43.84 -15.31
CA TYR A 55 37.88 -43.16 -16.13
C TYR A 55 37.05 -42.26 -15.22
N TRP A 56 37.40 -40.97 -15.16
CA TRP A 56 36.52 -39.97 -14.58
C TRP A 56 35.38 -39.71 -15.57
N CYS A 57 34.36 -40.56 -15.54
CA CYS A 57 33.08 -40.24 -16.13
C CYS A 57 32.50 -39.06 -15.35
N SER A 58 32.83 -37.83 -15.76
CA SER A 58 32.18 -36.64 -15.24
C SER A 58 30.70 -36.80 -15.57
N LYS A 59 29.88 -37.06 -14.54
CA LYS A 59 28.43 -37.12 -14.71
C LYS A 59 28.00 -35.87 -15.48
N PRO A 60 27.16 -36.00 -16.53
CA PRO A 60 26.69 -34.84 -17.26
C PRO A 60 26.15 -33.84 -16.24
N LYS A 61 26.71 -32.63 -16.24
CA LYS A 61 26.28 -31.58 -15.32
C LYS A 61 24.81 -31.35 -15.58
N VAL A 62 23.95 -31.81 -14.66
CA VAL A 62 22.51 -31.55 -14.73
C VAL A 62 22.36 -30.04 -14.70
N GLU A 63 21.97 -29.46 -15.83
CA GLU A 63 21.81 -28.01 -15.91
C GLU A 63 20.61 -27.61 -15.05
N VAL A 64 20.91 -27.06 -13.87
CA VAL A 64 19.88 -26.49 -13.02
C VAL A 64 19.34 -25.24 -13.70
N LYS A 65 18.01 -25.19 -13.87
CA LYS A 65 17.34 -24.03 -14.44
C LYS A 65 17.12 -23.00 -13.32
N PRO A 66 17.52 -21.73 -13.51
CA PRO A 66 17.29 -20.69 -12.53
C PRO A 66 15.77 -20.53 -12.32
N LYS A 67 15.39 -20.26 -11.08
CA LYS A 67 14.00 -20.08 -10.67
C LYS A 67 13.89 -18.85 -9.80
N VAL A 68 12.77 -18.14 -9.94
CA VAL A 68 12.39 -17.05 -9.04
C VAL A 68 11.23 -17.52 -8.18
N GLU A 69 11.42 -17.47 -6.87
CA GLU A 69 10.35 -17.68 -5.88
C GLU A 69 9.71 -16.32 -5.58
N VAL A 70 8.38 -16.24 -5.64
CA VAL A 70 7.63 -14.99 -5.41
C VAL A 70 6.87 -15.12 -4.10
N ASN A 71 7.16 -14.22 -3.16
CA ASN A 71 6.42 -14.12 -1.90
C ASN A 71 5.74 -12.76 -1.83
N VAL A 72 4.45 -12.74 -1.48
CA VAL A 72 3.66 -11.51 -1.40
C VAL A 72 2.90 -11.48 -0.08
N PHE A 73 2.97 -10.34 0.61
CA PHE A 73 2.11 -10.07 1.75
C PHE A 73 1.60 -8.63 1.73
N SER A 74 0.51 -8.38 2.44
CA SER A 74 -0.17 -7.09 2.48
C SER A 74 -0.14 -6.52 3.89
N THR A 75 0.19 -5.24 4.00
CA THR A 75 0.15 -4.45 5.24
C THR A 75 -0.71 -3.21 5.04
N ASN A 76 -1.09 -2.52 6.12
CA ASN A 76 -1.70 -1.20 5.97
C ASN A 76 -0.68 -0.27 5.31
N LYS A 77 -1.11 0.57 4.36
CA LYS A 77 -0.28 1.68 3.93
C LYS A 77 0.10 2.47 5.20
N PRO A 78 1.40 2.69 5.50
CA PRO A 78 1.79 3.54 6.61
C PRO A 78 0.99 4.82 6.45
N GLY A 79 0.27 5.24 7.49
CA GLY A 79 -0.45 6.49 7.43
C GLY A 79 0.53 7.52 6.93
N SER A 80 0.31 8.06 5.73
CA SER A 80 1.05 9.23 5.30
C SER A 80 0.71 10.23 6.38
N THR A 81 1.67 10.51 7.27
CA THR A 81 1.49 11.58 8.25
C THR A 81 1.06 12.73 7.38
N PRO A 82 -0.20 13.23 7.52
CA PRO A 82 -0.72 14.22 6.61
C PRO A 82 0.36 15.27 6.54
N ALA A 83 0.86 15.53 5.33
CA ALA A 83 1.98 16.44 5.16
C ALA A 83 1.61 17.67 5.96
N LYS A 84 2.44 18.00 6.96
CA LYS A 84 2.15 19.13 7.84
C LYS A 84 2.04 20.31 6.89
N VAL A 85 0.83 20.79 6.67
CA VAL A 85 0.62 21.94 5.81
C VAL A 85 1.21 23.10 6.57
N LEU A 86 2.34 23.57 6.08
CA LEU A 86 2.97 24.77 6.57
C LEU A 86 2.29 25.96 5.89
N PRO A 87 2.24 27.14 6.52
CA PRO A 87 1.77 28.34 5.83
C PRO A 87 2.51 28.62 4.52
N THR A 88 3.78 28.19 4.41
CA THR A 88 4.56 28.28 3.16
C THR A 88 4.04 27.39 2.03
N ASP A 89 3.24 26.37 2.33
CA ASP A 89 2.62 25.50 1.33
C ASP A 89 1.30 26.11 0.78
N LEU A 90 0.81 27.21 1.37
CA LEU A 90 -0.38 27.90 0.90
C LEU A 90 -0.06 28.78 -0.32
N PRO A 91 -0.98 28.85 -1.31
CA PRO A 91 -0.91 29.88 -2.34
C PRO A 91 -0.86 31.29 -1.73
N GLU A 92 -0.16 32.22 -2.37
CA GLU A 92 0.09 33.58 -1.87
C GLU A 92 -1.17 34.29 -1.34
N LYS A 93 -2.28 34.20 -2.09
CA LYS A 93 -3.57 34.79 -1.67
C LYS A 93 -4.14 34.15 -0.40
N ALA A 94 -4.00 32.84 -0.24
CA ALA A 94 -4.45 32.12 0.95
C ALA A 94 -3.55 32.40 2.15
N LEU A 95 -2.23 32.52 1.93
CA LEU A 95 -1.28 32.92 2.96
C LEU A 95 -1.55 34.35 3.46
N ALA A 96 -1.79 35.30 2.56
CA ALA A 96 -2.13 36.68 2.92
C ALA A 96 -3.41 36.74 3.78
N ALA A 97 -4.47 36.02 3.38
CA ALA A 97 -5.70 35.93 4.16
C ALA A 97 -5.47 35.29 5.55
N TYR A 98 -4.67 34.23 5.61
CA TYR A 98 -4.31 33.56 6.86
C TYR A 98 -3.53 34.47 7.81
N ILE A 99 -2.58 35.26 7.29
CA ILE A 99 -1.82 36.25 8.08
C ILE A 99 -2.75 37.33 8.64
N SER A 100 -3.67 37.86 7.83
CA SER A 100 -4.62 38.87 8.28
C SER A 100 -5.51 38.34 9.42
N GLU A 101 -6.05 37.13 9.27
CA GLU A 101 -6.88 36.50 10.30
C GLU A 101 -6.10 36.25 11.60
N LEU A 102 -4.83 35.82 11.52
CA LEU A 102 -3.98 35.68 12.70
C LEU A 102 -3.71 37.03 13.37
N ALA A 103 -3.40 38.07 12.59
CA ALA A 103 -3.09 39.40 13.11
C ALA A 103 -4.28 40.06 13.82
N GLU A 104 -5.51 39.77 13.37
CA GLU A 104 -6.75 40.23 14.00
C GLU A 104 -7.05 39.50 15.33
N ASN A 105 -6.71 38.21 15.42
CA ASN A 105 -7.02 37.39 16.60
C ASN A 105 -5.95 37.45 17.71
N ILE A 106 -4.76 38.00 17.44
CA ILE A 106 -3.72 38.19 18.45
C ILE A 106 -3.89 39.57 19.09
N PRO A 107 -4.09 39.66 20.43
CA PRO A 107 -4.23 40.93 21.13
C PRO A 107 -3.03 41.85 20.90
N ASP A 108 -3.29 43.15 20.75
CA ASP A 108 -2.23 44.17 20.70
C ASP A 108 -1.46 44.16 22.02
N SER A 109 -0.24 43.64 21.96
CA SER A 109 0.69 43.49 23.07
C SER A 109 2.10 43.52 22.51
N ASP A 110 3.09 43.81 23.35
CA ASP A 110 4.50 43.84 22.94
C ASP A 110 4.98 42.50 22.36
N GLU A 111 4.29 41.40 22.70
CA GLU A 111 4.55 40.03 22.21
C GLU A 111 3.84 39.67 20.90
N LYS A 112 3.10 40.60 20.27
CA LYS A 112 2.27 40.31 19.07
C LYS A 112 3.11 39.73 17.93
N ASN A 113 4.28 40.30 17.69
CA ASN A 113 5.17 39.86 16.62
C ASN A 113 5.72 38.43 16.86
N ASP A 114 6.06 38.10 18.10
CA ASP A 114 6.57 36.77 18.46
C ASP A 114 5.46 35.71 18.42
N LYS A 115 4.24 36.07 18.85
CA LYS A 115 3.04 35.22 18.71
C LYS A 115 2.69 34.96 17.25
N LEU A 116 2.79 35.98 16.38
CA LEU A 116 2.54 35.83 14.95
C LEU A 116 3.58 34.92 14.27
N ARG A 117 4.88 35.11 14.59
CA ARG A 117 5.96 34.24 14.09
C ARG A 117 5.77 32.79 14.54
N THR A 118 5.43 32.58 15.80
CA THR A 118 5.16 31.24 16.35
C THR A 118 3.95 30.59 15.67
N ALA A 119 2.88 31.35 15.42
CA ALA A 119 1.71 30.88 14.71
C ALA A 119 2.02 30.49 13.26
N LEU A 120 2.85 31.27 12.55
CA LEU A 120 3.29 30.96 11.19
C LEU A 120 4.26 29.77 11.10
N ALA A 121 4.99 29.47 12.18
CA ALA A 121 5.83 28.28 12.28
C ALA A 121 5.03 27.02 12.66
N THR A 122 3.80 27.19 13.15
CA THR A 122 2.95 26.07 13.57
C THR A 122 2.20 25.50 12.37
N SER A 123 2.15 24.17 12.26
CA SER A 123 1.39 23.52 11.19
C SER A 123 -0.08 23.90 11.26
N ILE A 124 -0.63 24.27 10.11
CA ILE A 124 -2.05 24.56 9.98
C ILE A 124 -2.80 23.25 10.24
N LYS A 125 -3.61 23.22 11.30
CA LYS A 125 -4.57 22.14 11.49
C LYS A 125 -5.50 22.18 10.29
N SER A 126 -5.35 21.22 9.38
CA SER A 126 -6.30 21.07 8.29
C SER A 126 -7.71 21.04 8.92
N PRO A 127 -8.68 21.79 8.37
CA PRO A 127 -10.05 21.68 8.82
C PRO A 127 -10.39 20.20 8.91
N PRO A 128 -11.05 19.72 10.00
CA PRO A 128 -11.45 18.33 10.07
C PRO A 128 -12.21 18.06 8.79
N ALA A 129 -11.63 17.22 7.91
CA ALA A 129 -12.00 17.13 6.50
C ALA A 129 -13.52 17.13 6.44
N ALA A 130 -14.10 18.26 5.98
CA ALA A 130 -15.51 18.57 6.19
C ALA A 130 -16.27 17.33 5.80
N ALA A 131 -16.87 16.64 6.80
CA ALA A 131 -17.20 15.23 6.72
C ALA A 131 -17.84 14.98 5.37
N SER A 132 -17.02 14.59 4.40
CA SER A 132 -17.51 14.59 3.04
C SER A 132 -18.63 13.57 3.10
N SER A 133 -19.67 13.75 2.31
CA SER A 133 -20.52 12.63 1.97
C SER A 133 -19.65 11.63 1.19
N LYS A 134 -18.61 11.10 1.82
CA LYS A 134 -17.76 10.04 1.38
C LYS A 134 -18.76 8.95 1.20
N ASP A 135 -19.00 8.63 -0.06
CA ASP A 135 -19.99 7.65 -0.46
C ASP A 135 -19.71 6.38 0.34
N LEU A 136 -20.49 6.19 1.40
CA LEU A 136 -20.27 5.09 2.33
C LEU A 136 -20.57 3.75 1.64
N SER A 137 -21.17 3.78 0.44
CA SER A 137 -21.43 2.59 -0.37
C SER A 137 -20.16 1.87 -0.83
N ARG A 138 -18.99 2.49 -0.70
CA ARG A 138 -17.71 1.87 -1.09
C ARG A 138 -16.72 1.94 0.06
N ILE A 139 -16.24 0.77 0.47
CA ILE A 139 -15.10 0.68 1.39
C ILE A 139 -13.84 0.80 0.53
N GLN A 140 -13.14 1.92 0.68
CA GLN A 140 -11.82 2.15 0.07
C GLN A 140 -10.74 1.96 1.14
N LEU A 141 -9.85 1.00 0.92
CA LEU A 141 -8.70 0.70 1.77
C LEU A 141 -7.41 0.99 1.03
N SER A 142 -6.40 1.49 1.74
CA SER A 142 -5.05 1.62 1.19
C SER A 142 -4.16 0.54 1.79
N ARG A 143 -3.62 -0.33 0.93
CA ARG A 143 -2.78 -1.46 1.31
C ARG A 143 -1.40 -1.32 0.70
N ARG A 144 -0.37 -1.60 1.50
CA ARG A 144 1.00 -1.76 1.02
C ARG A 144 1.27 -3.22 0.78
N LEU A 145 1.52 -3.56 -0.47
CA LEU A 145 1.96 -4.88 -0.88
C LEU A 145 3.46 -4.93 -0.80
N VAL A 146 4.00 -5.98 -0.22
CA VAL A 146 5.44 -6.24 -0.19
C VAL A 146 5.66 -7.49 -1.02
N ILE A 147 6.36 -7.33 -2.13
CA ILE A 147 6.62 -8.38 -3.11
C ILE A 147 8.11 -8.69 -3.05
N THR A 148 8.45 -9.95 -2.79
CA THR A 148 9.84 -10.42 -2.70
C THR A 148 10.10 -11.44 -3.80
N LEU A 149 11.13 -11.18 -4.58
CA LEU A 149 11.64 -12.04 -5.65
C LEU A 149 12.94 -12.69 -5.19
N ALA A 150 12.88 -13.94 -4.76
CA ALA A 150 14.04 -14.69 -4.32
C ALA A 150 14.63 -15.50 -5.48
N LYS A 151 15.91 -15.28 -5.76
CA LYS A 151 16.67 -15.99 -6.81
C LYS A 151 17.11 -17.37 -6.30
N ARG A 152 16.83 -18.41 -7.08
CA ARG A 152 17.32 -19.79 -6.85
C ARG A 152 18.08 -20.26 -8.08
N ASP A 153 19.26 -20.85 -7.86
CA ASP A 153 20.08 -21.46 -8.91
C ASP A 153 20.58 -20.45 -9.99
N PHE A 154 20.80 -19.20 -9.60
CA PHE A 154 21.43 -18.17 -10.45
C PHE A 154 22.96 -18.29 -10.38
N ARG A 155 23.64 -18.08 -11.51
CA ARG A 155 25.10 -17.95 -11.55
C ARG A 155 25.53 -16.53 -11.16
N PRO A 156 26.79 -16.32 -10.76
CA PRO A 156 27.35 -14.98 -10.68
C PRO A 156 27.12 -14.20 -11.98
N GLY A 157 26.60 -12.98 -11.87
CA GLY A 157 26.25 -12.11 -13.00
C GLY A 157 24.87 -12.35 -13.63
N ASP A 158 24.21 -13.49 -13.37
CA ASP A 158 22.81 -13.68 -13.76
C ASP A 158 21.91 -12.71 -12.98
N ARG A 159 20.96 -12.08 -13.68
CA ARG A 159 20.05 -11.11 -13.08
C ARG A 159 18.67 -11.16 -13.69
N ILE A 160 17.69 -10.67 -12.92
CA ILE A 160 16.35 -10.43 -13.42
C ILE A 160 16.36 -9.06 -14.09
N GLU A 161 16.14 -9.01 -15.40
CA GLU A 161 16.23 -7.77 -16.19
C GLU A 161 14.88 -7.07 -16.35
N TRP A 162 13.80 -7.85 -16.38
CA TRP A 162 12.45 -7.33 -16.54
C TRP A 162 11.48 -8.15 -15.70
N ILE A 163 10.52 -7.47 -15.07
CA ILE A 163 9.41 -8.10 -14.36
C ILE A 163 8.09 -7.41 -14.70
N GLU A 164 7.03 -8.22 -14.79
CA GLU A 164 5.62 -7.79 -14.78
C GLU A 164 4.90 -8.56 -13.68
N VAL A 165 4.36 -7.83 -12.71
CA VAL A 165 3.55 -8.36 -11.62
C VAL A 165 2.09 -8.02 -11.88
N ALA A 166 1.28 -9.04 -12.14
CA ALA A 166 -0.16 -8.95 -12.25
C ALA A 166 -0.80 -9.32 -10.90
N LEU A 167 -1.54 -8.38 -10.32
CA LEU A 167 -2.31 -8.56 -9.10
C LEU A 167 -3.80 -8.60 -9.43
N LYS A 168 -4.44 -9.70 -9.05
CA LYS A 168 -5.88 -9.91 -9.22
C LYS A 168 -6.55 -10.09 -7.85
N PRO A 169 -7.22 -9.05 -7.32
CA PRO A 169 -8.10 -9.21 -6.16
C PRO A 169 -9.21 -10.23 -6.45
N GLN A 170 -9.64 -10.95 -5.42
CA GLN A 170 -10.78 -11.87 -5.47
C GLN A 170 -12.01 -11.22 -4.80
N ASP A 171 -13.12 -11.97 -4.73
CA ASP A 171 -14.31 -11.63 -3.93
C ASP A 171 -14.99 -10.29 -4.26
N GLY A 172 -14.89 -9.86 -5.52
CA GLY A 172 -15.48 -8.61 -5.99
C GLY A 172 -14.72 -7.34 -5.54
N ALA A 173 -13.51 -7.49 -5.01
CA ALA A 173 -12.61 -6.37 -4.78
C ALA A 173 -11.95 -5.90 -6.07
N LYS A 174 -11.54 -4.63 -6.13
CA LYS A 174 -10.91 -3.99 -7.28
C LYS A 174 -9.77 -3.09 -6.81
N ILE A 175 -8.69 -3.03 -7.59
CA ILE A 175 -7.68 -1.99 -7.42
C ILE A 175 -8.19 -0.75 -8.13
N THR A 176 -8.21 0.38 -7.42
CA THR A 176 -8.69 1.67 -7.95
C THR A 176 -7.58 2.68 -8.21
N ASP A 177 -6.49 2.58 -7.46
CA ASP A 177 -5.35 3.48 -7.59
C ASP A 177 -4.05 2.79 -7.15
N TRP A 178 -2.92 3.35 -7.56
CA TRP A 178 -1.59 2.98 -7.07
C TRP A 178 -0.69 4.22 -7.07
N SER A 179 0.14 4.40 -6.03
CA SER A 179 0.86 5.68 -5.83
C SER A 179 2.35 5.55 -5.56
N LYS A 180 2.82 4.38 -5.15
CA LYS A 180 4.22 4.20 -4.74
C LYS A 180 4.69 2.82 -5.15
N LEU A 181 5.76 2.76 -5.93
CA LEU A 181 6.58 1.56 -6.05
C LEU A 181 7.98 1.88 -5.56
N GLU A 182 8.29 1.54 -4.32
CA GLU A 182 9.64 1.64 -3.77
C GLU A 182 10.34 0.31 -3.92
N ASN A 183 11.48 0.31 -4.60
CA ASN A 183 12.45 -0.77 -4.56
C ASN A 183 13.57 -0.40 -3.58
N GLU A 184 14.32 -1.40 -3.13
CA GLU A 184 15.50 -1.20 -2.25
C GLU A 184 16.63 -0.40 -2.93
N TYR A 185 16.54 -0.21 -4.24
CA TYR A 185 17.50 0.54 -5.05
C TYR A 185 17.28 2.05 -4.91
N GLU A 186 17.59 2.62 -3.75
CA GLU A 186 17.82 4.05 -3.61
C GLU A 186 19.04 4.47 -4.45
N THR A 187 19.08 5.73 -4.90
CA THR A 187 20.24 6.32 -5.57
C THR A 187 21.46 6.19 -4.67
N VAL A 188 22.35 5.26 -4.99
CA VAL A 188 23.70 5.25 -4.44
C VAL A 188 24.49 6.26 -5.27
N ASP A 189 24.90 7.36 -4.65
CA ASP A 189 25.92 8.23 -5.21
C ASP A 189 27.24 7.43 -5.15
N ILE A 190 27.70 6.95 -6.31
CA ILE A 190 28.88 6.05 -6.40
C ILE A 190 30.19 6.85 -6.22
N GLY A 191 30.09 8.15 -5.98
CA GLY A 191 31.21 9.06 -5.80
C GLY A 191 31.55 9.84 -7.06
N GLU A 192 32.36 10.88 -6.87
CA GLU A 192 32.93 11.68 -7.96
C GLU A 192 34.27 11.05 -8.39
N LEU A 193 34.39 10.71 -9.68
CA LEU A 193 35.68 10.37 -10.27
C LEU A 193 36.33 11.69 -10.72
N ASP A 194 37.29 12.17 -9.93
CA ASP A 194 38.18 13.28 -10.29
C ASP A 194 39.39 12.73 -11.08
N SER A 195 39.40 12.93 -12.39
CA SER A 195 40.56 12.63 -13.24
C SER A 195 41.33 13.92 -13.53
N LYS A 196 42.46 14.12 -12.84
CA LYS A 196 43.39 15.22 -13.11
C LYS A 196 44.54 14.73 -13.99
N GLN A 197 44.44 14.94 -15.30
CA GLN A 197 45.58 14.77 -16.20
C GLN A 197 46.42 16.06 -16.24
N THR A 198 47.51 16.08 -15.48
CA THR A 198 48.58 17.07 -15.66
C THR A 198 49.59 16.55 -16.67
N ARG A 199 49.57 17.12 -17.88
CA ARG A 199 50.53 16.79 -18.94
C ARG A 199 51.70 17.78 -18.89
N THR A 200 52.72 17.49 -18.09
CA THR A 200 53.92 18.32 -17.99
C THR A 200 54.86 18.01 -19.15
N ARG A 201 54.95 18.89 -20.15
CA ARG A 201 56.00 18.80 -21.18
C ARG A 201 57.24 19.54 -20.69
N LYS A 202 58.21 18.80 -20.12
CA LYS A 202 59.56 19.35 -19.90
C LYS A 202 60.35 19.23 -21.19
N PHE A 203 60.62 20.36 -21.82
CA PHE A 203 61.49 20.45 -22.99
C PHE A 203 62.89 20.84 -22.50
N SER A 204 63.74 19.86 -22.19
CA SER A 204 65.15 20.14 -21.88
C SER A 204 65.97 20.04 -23.15
N LEU A 205 66.12 21.16 -23.86
CA LEU A 205 67.14 21.29 -24.91
C LEU A 205 68.49 21.51 -24.22
N GLY A 206 69.31 20.45 -24.16
CA GLY A 206 70.70 20.55 -23.76
C GLY A 206 71.52 21.23 -24.86
N PHE A 207 71.60 22.56 -24.82
CA PHE A 207 72.62 23.32 -25.54
C PHE A 207 73.63 23.83 -24.52
N SER A 208 74.81 23.20 -24.47
CA SER A 208 75.97 23.76 -23.80
C SER A 208 76.56 24.87 -24.68
N VAL A 209 76.41 26.12 -24.25
CA VAL A 209 77.13 27.25 -24.84
C VAL A 209 78.06 27.82 -23.75
N PRO A 210 79.37 27.97 -24.02
CA PRO A 210 80.32 28.40 -23.02
C PRO A 210 80.27 29.91 -22.76
N GLN A 211 80.43 30.25 -21.47
CA GLN A 211 80.78 31.54 -20.87
C GLN A 211 80.89 32.78 -21.77
N VAL A 212 80.03 33.78 -21.50
CA VAL A 212 80.43 35.19 -21.51
C VAL A 212 79.77 35.87 -20.31
N ASN A 213 80.58 36.55 -19.50
CA ASN A 213 80.20 37.30 -18.31
C ASN A 213 79.51 38.63 -18.70
N GLU A 214 78.72 39.11 -17.74
CA GLU A 214 78.17 40.47 -17.60
C GLU A 214 76.81 40.79 -18.25
N LEU A 215 76.03 41.52 -17.43
CA LEU A 215 74.76 42.21 -17.67
C LEU A 215 73.52 41.33 -17.54
N GLY A 216 72.84 41.52 -16.41
CA GLY A 216 71.64 40.78 -16.04
C GLY A 216 70.45 41.10 -16.93
N GLU A 217 69.54 40.13 -17.05
CA GLU A 217 68.11 40.32 -17.27
C GLU A 217 67.39 38.96 -17.18
N GLY A 218 66.19 39.00 -16.59
CA GLY A 218 65.07 38.04 -16.61
C GLY A 218 65.30 36.58 -17.01
N SER A 219 65.17 35.67 -16.05
CA SER A 219 64.72 34.30 -16.34
C SER A 219 63.21 34.31 -16.60
N PHE A 220 62.82 34.17 -17.87
CA PHE A 220 61.42 34.00 -18.28
C PHE A 220 61.07 32.50 -18.25
N ASP A 221 60.76 31.97 -17.06
CA ASP A 221 60.14 30.64 -16.92
C ASP A 221 58.64 30.77 -17.18
N SER A 222 58.22 30.49 -18.42
CA SER A 222 56.79 30.37 -18.78
C SER A 222 56.38 28.91 -18.67
N GLU A 223 55.90 28.52 -17.49
CA GLU A 223 55.21 27.24 -17.30
C GLU A 223 53.74 27.40 -17.69
N SER A 224 53.34 26.83 -18.83
CA SER A 224 51.92 26.77 -19.22
C SER A 224 51.31 25.44 -18.81
N THR A 225 50.63 25.43 -17.67
CA THR A 225 49.83 24.29 -17.20
C THR A 225 48.40 24.44 -17.73
N LYS A 226 48.01 23.63 -18.72
CA LYS A 226 46.59 23.43 -19.07
C LYS A 226 46.09 22.19 -18.34
N GLY A 227 45.35 22.39 -17.25
CA GLY A 227 44.59 21.34 -16.60
C GLY A 227 43.23 21.17 -17.27
N LEU A 228 42.89 19.94 -17.65
CA LEU A 228 41.51 19.55 -17.93
C LEU A 228 40.98 18.91 -16.64
N ASP A 229 40.03 19.58 -15.99
CA ASP A 229 39.35 19.08 -14.80
C ASP A 229 38.00 18.53 -15.26
N GLU A 230 37.90 17.21 -15.42
CA GLU A 230 36.68 16.56 -15.88
C GLU A 230 36.01 15.86 -14.70
N ARG A 231 34.97 16.50 -14.14
CA ARG A 231 34.13 15.91 -13.09
C ARG A 231 33.01 15.11 -13.71
N ILE A 232 33.13 13.78 -13.67
CA ILE A 232 32.06 12.90 -14.12
C ILE A 232 31.24 12.50 -12.89
N LYS A 233 30.11 13.18 -12.69
CA LYS A 233 29.11 12.76 -11.69
C LYS A 233 28.35 11.54 -12.22
N LEU A 234 28.77 10.33 -11.82
CA LEU A 234 28.11 9.09 -12.20
C LEU A 234 26.81 8.91 -11.42
N THR A 235 25.76 9.59 -11.86
CA THR A 235 24.41 9.40 -11.31
C THR A 235 23.73 8.26 -12.07
N ARG A 236 23.67 7.04 -11.50
CA ARG A 236 22.95 5.93 -12.14
C ARG A 236 21.46 5.98 -11.81
N LYS A 237 20.64 5.86 -12.86
CA LYS A 237 19.18 5.95 -12.77
C LYS A 237 18.54 4.59 -12.48
N PHE A 238 17.49 4.72 -11.67
CA PHE A 238 16.55 3.74 -11.16
C PHE A 238 15.88 2.88 -12.23
N ALA A 239 15.47 1.67 -11.83
CA ALA A 239 14.54 0.88 -12.59
C ALA A 239 13.26 1.68 -12.86
N ARG A 240 12.89 1.87 -14.12
CA ARG A 240 11.64 2.55 -14.46
C ARG A 240 10.49 1.64 -14.09
N VAL A 241 9.63 2.12 -13.20
CA VAL A 241 8.42 1.42 -12.82
C VAL A 241 7.25 2.04 -13.55
N SER A 242 6.38 1.20 -14.11
CA SER A 242 5.09 1.65 -14.61
C SER A 242 3.99 0.71 -14.15
N GLY A 243 2.84 1.29 -13.81
CA GLY A 243 1.67 0.54 -13.37
C GLY A 243 0.47 0.90 -14.24
N ARG A 244 -0.39 -0.09 -14.51
CA ARG A 244 -1.70 0.12 -15.12
C ARG A 244 -2.76 -0.68 -14.39
N ILE A 245 -3.96 -0.14 -14.32
CA ILE A 245 -5.13 -0.80 -13.75
C ILE A 245 -6.11 -1.08 -14.89
N THR A 246 -6.61 -2.31 -15.00
CA THR A 246 -7.64 -2.66 -15.99
C THR A 246 -9.02 -2.20 -15.56
N GLN A 247 -9.97 -2.14 -16.49
CA GLN A 247 -11.38 -1.82 -16.17
C GLN A 247 -11.98 -2.79 -15.15
N ASP A 248 -11.49 -4.03 -15.10
CA ASP A 248 -11.89 -5.06 -14.15
C ASP A 248 -11.28 -4.88 -12.76
N GLY A 249 -10.39 -3.91 -12.58
CA GLY A 249 -9.72 -3.63 -11.30
C GLY A 249 -8.51 -4.51 -11.01
N GLN A 250 -7.86 -5.06 -12.04
CA GLN A 250 -6.58 -5.79 -11.90
C GLN A 250 -5.41 -4.82 -12.09
N GLY A 251 -4.38 -4.94 -11.26
CA GLY A 251 -3.18 -4.10 -11.32
C GLY A 251 -2.05 -4.84 -12.02
N PHE A 252 -1.37 -4.17 -12.95
CA PHE A 252 -0.17 -4.67 -13.62
C PHE A 252 0.96 -3.70 -13.34
N PHE A 253 2.00 -4.17 -12.66
CA PHE A 253 3.18 -3.38 -12.29
C PHE A 253 4.38 -3.93 -13.03
N THR A 254 5.03 -3.11 -13.83
CA THR A 254 6.18 -3.49 -14.64
C THR A 254 7.39 -2.72 -14.16
N GLN A 255 8.53 -3.40 -14.13
CA GLN A 255 9.80 -2.80 -13.80
C GLN A 255 10.85 -3.35 -14.76
N GLN A 256 11.67 -2.43 -15.30
CA GLN A 256 12.78 -2.76 -16.18
C GLN A 256 14.09 -2.32 -15.51
N GLY A 257 15.03 -3.26 -15.40
CA GLY A 257 16.36 -3.02 -14.87
C GLY A 257 17.20 -2.20 -15.84
N ALA A 258 18.04 -1.33 -15.29
CA ALA A 258 19.12 -0.73 -16.06
C ALA A 258 20.28 -1.72 -16.23
N ALA A 259 21.28 -1.38 -17.04
CA ALA A 259 22.52 -2.16 -17.12
C ALA A 259 23.15 -2.31 -15.73
N LEU A 260 23.66 -3.51 -15.43
CA LEU A 260 24.14 -3.97 -14.13
C LEU A 260 23.11 -3.98 -12.98
N LEU A 261 21.83 -3.65 -13.22
CA LEU A 261 20.81 -3.66 -12.17
C LEU A 261 20.04 -4.97 -12.18
N ASP A 262 20.11 -5.71 -11.09
CA ASP A 262 19.25 -6.86 -10.84
C ASP A 262 17.92 -6.41 -10.24
N LEU A 263 16.81 -7.00 -10.68
CA LEU A 263 15.48 -6.73 -10.12
C LEU A 263 15.09 -7.73 -9.01
N GLY A 264 15.99 -8.63 -8.61
CA GLY A 264 15.79 -9.47 -7.43
C GLY A 264 15.65 -8.65 -6.13
N GLY A 265 15.07 -9.26 -5.09
CA GLY A 265 14.89 -8.61 -3.79
C GLY A 265 13.44 -8.17 -3.54
N THR A 266 13.27 -7.16 -2.69
CA THR A 266 11.95 -6.72 -2.23
C THR A 266 11.59 -5.36 -2.82
N PHE A 267 10.36 -5.22 -3.28
CA PHE A 267 9.77 -3.94 -3.59
C PHE A 267 8.34 -3.86 -3.04
N THR A 268 7.86 -2.64 -2.88
CA THR A 268 6.55 -2.38 -2.27
C THR A 268 5.63 -1.65 -3.22
N VAL A 269 4.34 -1.96 -3.22
CA VAL A 269 3.31 -1.26 -4.00
C VAL A 269 2.21 -0.77 -3.08
N ASP A 270 1.98 0.55 -3.04
CA ASP A 270 0.84 1.12 -2.32
C ASP A 270 -0.38 1.14 -3.26
N ALA A 271 -1.35 0.25 -3.01
CA ALA A 271 -2.57 0.07 -3.79
C ALA A 271 -3.82 0.55 -3.04
N GLY A 272 -4.70 1.26 -3.74
CA GLY A 272 -6.07 1.53 -3.33
C GLY A 272 -6.97 0.35 -3.70
N ILE A 273 -7.64 -0.24 -2.71
CA ILE A 273 -8.55 -1.38 -2.86
C ILE A 273 -9.97 -0.91 -2.57
N GLU A 274 -10.84 -1.02 -3.56
CA GLU A 274 -12.28 -0.86 -3.41
C GLU A 274 -12.92 -2.23 -3.22
N ILE A 275 -13.82 -2.32 -2.25
CA ILE A 275 -14.51 -3.55 -1.90
C ILE A 275 -16.00 -3.40 -2.18
N THR A 276 -16.58 -4.41 -2.84
CA THR A 276 -18.04 -4.47 -3.00
C THR A 276 -18.69 -4.60 -1.64
N THR A 277 -19.60 -3.67 -1.34
CA THR A 277 -20.26 -3.62 -0.05
C THR A 277 -21.71 -4.09 -0.14
N THR A 278 -22.26 -4.47 1.01
CA THR A 278 -23.68 -4.66 1.23
C THR A 278 -24.17 -3.61 2.22
N GLU A 279 -25.43 -3.20 2.08
CA GLU A 279 -26.04 -2.32 3.07
C GLU A 279 -26.03 -3.00 4.45
N GLY A 280 -25.39 -2.35 5.41
CA GLY A 280 -25.30 -2.77 6.79
C GLY A 280 -26.35 -2.06 7.66
N PRO A 281 -26.14 -1.99 8.99
CA PRO A 281 -27.09 -1.33 9.87
C PRO A 281 -27.17 0.18 9.59
N GLN A 282 -28.38 0.74 9.70
CA GLN A 282 -28.56 2.18 9.70
C GLN A 282 -28.01 2.78 10.99
N VAL A 283 -27.22 3.85 10.86
CA VAL A 283 -26.70 4.63 11.98
C VAL A 283 -27.29 6.03 11.97
N LEU A 284 -27.32 6.64 13.15
CA LEU A 284 -27.80 7.99 13.34
C LEU A 284 -26.64 8.95 13.57
N ALA A 285 -26.67 10.06 12.85
CA ALA A 285 -25.85 11.24 13.12
C ALA A 285 -26.79 12.37 13.55
N PHE A 286 -26.38 13.17 14.53
CA PHE A 286 -27.22 14.24 15.07
C PHE A 286 -26.57 15.60 14.82
N ASN A 287 -27.31 16.46 14.14
CA ASN A 287 -26.89 17.85 13.93
C ASN A 287 -27.60 18.76 14.93
N GLY A 288 -26.87 19.77 15.42
CA GLY A 288 -27.43 20.78 16.31
C GLY A 288 -27.76 20.25 17.71
N LEU A 289 -27.00 19.30 18.25
CA LEU A 289 -27.15 18.86 19.64
C LEU A 289 -26.94 20.00 20.64
N PHE A 290 -25.97 20.88 20.38
CA PHE A 290 -25.62 22.00 21.25
C PHE A 290 -25.73 23.33 20.51
N LYS A 291 -26.02 24.41 21.25
CA LYS A 291 -25.89 25.78 20.78
C LYS A 291 -24.43 26.23 20.82
N LYS A 292 -24.14 27.41 20.28
CA LYS A 292 -22.79 28.02 20.31
C LYS A 292 -22.26 28.24 21.73
N ASP A 293 -23.15 28.45 22.70
CA ASP A 293 -22.81 28.60 24.13
C ASP A 293 -22.59 27.25 24.86
N GLY A 294 -22.69 26.12 24.16
CA GLY A 294 -22.56 24.78 24.73
C GLY A 294 -23.80 24.27 25.50
N SER A 295 -24.88 25.05 25.59
CA SER A 295 -26.16 24.59 26.11
C SER A 295 -26.82 23.59 25.16
N ALA A 296 -27.58 22.63 25.70
CA ALA A 296 -28.27 21.64 24.89
C ALA A 296 -29.44 22.28 24.13
N ASN A 297 -29.61 21.93 22.86
CA ASN A 297 -30.85 22.26 22.15
C ASN A 297 -31.99 21.34 22.62
N PRO A 298 -33.25 21.84 22.66
CA PRO A 298 -34.39 20.99 22.96
C PRO A 298 -34.60 19.92 21.88
N ALA A 299 -35.18 18.77 22.26
CA ALA A 299 -35.40 17.61 21.39
C ALA A 299 -36.02 17.95 20.03
N GLY A 300 -37.00 18.86 19.98
CA GLY A 300 -37.65 19.28 18.73
C GLY A 300 -36.76 20.08 17.76
N LYS A 301 -35.62 20.62 18.21
CA LYS A 301 -34.66 21.34 17.34
C LYS A 301 -33.52 20.46 16.83
N VAL A 302 -33.34 19.27 17.41
CA VAL A 302 -32.31 18.31 16.99
C VAL A 302 -32.82 17.56 15.76
N LYS A 303 -31.98 17.48 14.73
CA LYS A 303 -32.33 16.79 13.48
C LYS A 303 -31.48 15.53 13.34
N PRO A 304 -32.04 14.33 13.60
CA PRO A 304 -31.36 13.09 13.30
C PRO A 304 -31.22 12.93 11.78
N THR A 305 -30.07 12.48 11.33
CA THR A 305 -29.77 12.14 9.95
C THR A 305 -29.43 10.66 9.89
N HIS A 306 -30.12 9.93 9.03
CA HIS A 306 -29.87 8.50 8.82
C HIS A 306 -28.72 8.35 7.85
N LYS A 307 -27.77 7.49 8.20
CA LYS A 307 -26.71 7.08 7.29
C LYS A 307 -26.75 5.55 7.21
N SER A 308 -26.80 5.02 6.00
CA SER A 308 -26.53 3.60 5.80
C SER A 308 -25.02 3.41 5.93
N VAL A 309 -24.63 2.47 6.78
CA VAL A 309 -23.24 2.03 6.83
C VAL A 309 -23.14 0.76 6.05
N TYR A 310 -22.11 0.64 5.23
CA TYR A 310 -21.94 -0.50 4.38
C TYR A 310 -20.83 -1.40 4.92
N THR A 311 -21.03 -2.70 4.78
CA THR A 311 -20.09 -3.73 5.21
C THR A 311 -19.55 -4.45 3.99
N SER A 312 -18.34 -5.01 4.07
CA SER A 312 -17.89 -5.92 3.01
C SER A 312 -18.83 -7.12 2.92
N LYS A 313 -19.15 -7.57 1.71
CA LYS A 313 -19.90 -8.81 1.49
C LYS A 313 -19.07 -10.05 1.84
N SER A 314 -17.75 -9.95 1.71
CA SER A 314 -16.78 -11.03 1.77
C SER A 314 -15.51 -10.52 2.42
N CYS A 315 -15.11 -11.11 3.54
CA CYS A 315 -13.77 -10.94 4.11
C CYS A 315 -13.32 -12.22 4.84
N PRO A 316 -12.02 -12.52 4.91
CA PRO A 316 -10.89 -11.79 4.32
C PRO A 316 -10.96 -11.75 2.78
N ILE A 317 -10.29 -10.77 2.17
CA ILE A 317 -10.22 -10.67 0.71
C ILE A 317 -8.89 -11.26 0.28
N GLU A 318 -8.96 -12.25 -0.59
CA GLU A 318 -7.77 -12.87 -1.16
C GLU A 318 -7.29 -12.10 -2.40
N GLY A 319 -5.98 -12.15 -2.63
CA GLY A 319 -5.36 -11.72 -3.88
C GLY A 319 -4.59 -12.88 -4.51
N LYS A 320 -4.48 -12.87 -5.83
CA LYS A 320 -3.55 -13.73 -6.57
C LYS A 320 -2.52 -12.86 -7.27
N VAL A 321 -1.25 -13.23 -7.17
CA VAL A 321 -0.18 -12.60 -7.95
C VAL A 321 0.34 -13.57 -8.99
N SER A 322 0.47 -13.09 -10.23
CA SER A 322 1.21 -13.75 -11.29
C SER A 322 2.39 -12.86 -11.66
N VAL A 323 3.58 -13.44 -11.80
CA VAL A 323 4.78 -12.72 -12.19
C VAL A 323 5.30 -13.29 -13.49
N LYS A 324 5.51 -12.44 -14.48
CA LYS A 324 6.32 -12.75 -15.65
C LYS A 324 7.66 -12.06 -15.50
N TYR A 325 8.73 -12.73 -15.88
CA TYR A 325 10.06 -12.17 -15.73
C TYR A 325 11.02 -12.66 -16.82
N VAL A 326 12.05 -11.86 -17.07
CA VAL A 326 13.15 -12.19 -17.98
C VAL A 326 14.44 -12.28 -17.17
N ILE A 327 15.09 -13.44 -17.23
CA ILE A 327 16.43 -13.63 -16.68
C ILE A 327 17.44 -13.37 -17.80
N ARG A 328 18.37 -12.44 -17.58
CA ARG A 328 19.62 -12.36 -18.36
C ARG A 328 20.58 -13.39 -17.77
N ARG A 329 20.86 -14.45 -18.51
CA ARG A 329 21.76 -15.53 -18.12
C ARG A 329 23.07 -15.44 -18.87
N ILE A 330 24.19 -15.44 -18.16
CA ILE A 330 25.52 -15.41 -18.78
C ILE A 330 25.95 -16.85 -19.12
N LYS A 331 26.24 -17.09 -20.40
CA LYS A 331 26.77 -18.38 -20.90
C LYS A 331 28.29 -18.45 -20.78
N SER A 332 28.99 -17.36 -21.08
CA SER A 332 30.45 -17.19 -21.02
C SER A 332 30.79 -15.70 -20.86
N GLY A 333 31.99 -15.39 -20.36
CA GLY A 333 32.42 -14.03 -20.03
C GLY A 333 32.10 -13.61 -18.59
N ASN A 334 31.57 -14.50 -17.76
CA ASN A 334 31.14 -14.16 -16.39
C ASN A 334 32.30 -13.96 -15.38
N ASP A 335 33.54 -14.06 -15.85
CA ASP A 335 34.78 -13.87 -15.10
C ASP A 335 35.35 -12.45 -15.23
N THR A 336 34.80 -11.62 -16.12
CA THR A 336 35.15 -10.21 -16.26
C THR A 336 34.16 -9.29 -15.53
N TYR A 337 34.61 -8.09 -15.19
CA TYR A 337 33.74 -7.05 -14.63
C TYR A 337 32.95 -6.31 -15.72
N ASP A 338 33.47 -6.30 -16.94
CA ASP A 338 32.83 -5.66 -18.08
C ASP A 338 31.76 -6.59 -18.65
N GLU A 339 30.55 -6.07 -18.89
CA GLU A 339 29.50 -6.87 -19.52
C GLU A 339 29.62 -6.91 -21.06
N ALA A 340 30.60 -6.19 -21.63
CA ALA A 340 30.78 -6.08 -23.07
C ALA A 340 31.20 -7.40 -23.74
N ASP A 341 31.91 -8.28 -23.03
CA ASP A 341 32.34 -9.60 -23.51
C ASP A 341 31.44 -10.76 -23.03
N ASP A 342 30.41 -10.45 -22.24
CA ASP A 342 29.39 -11.41 -21.85
C ASP A 342 28.64 -11.95 -23.08
N THR A 343 28.61 -13.28 -23.20
CA THR A 343 27.65 -13.94 -24.07
C THR A 343 26.40 -14.27 -23.27
N VAL A 344 25.29 -13.57 -23.53
CA VAL A 344 24.05 -13.73 -22.75
C VAL A 344 22.92 -14.41 -23.50
N VAL A 345 22.05 -15.06 -22.73
CA VAL A 345 20.76 -15.59 -23.20
C VAL A 345 19.65 -15.12 -22.28
N TYR A 346 18.56 -14.66 -22.88
CA TYR A 346 17.37 -14.24 -22.17
C TYR A 346 16.39 -15.39 -22.00
N GLN A 347 15.98 -15.65 -20.76
CA GLN A 347 15.01 -16.69 -20.43
C GLN A 347 13.71 -16.04 -19.95
N TYR A 348 12.64 -16.24 -20.72
CA TYR A 348 11.29 -15.77 -20.39
C TYR A 348 10.59 -16.81 -19.54
N MET A 349 10.14 -16.40 -18.37
CA MET A 349 9.55 -17.30 -17.38
C MET A 349 8.29 -16.66 -16.78
N SER A 350 7.44 -17.50 -16.21
CA SER A 350 6.30 -17.05 -15.41
C SER A 350 6.18 -17.86 -14.14
N HIS A 351 5.63 -17.25 -13.11
CA HIS A 351 5.34 -17.87 -11.83
C HIS A 351 4.02 -17.35 -11.29
N ASP A 352 3.10 -18.26 -11.00
CA ASP A 352 1.85 -17.96 -10.30
C ASP A 352 2.06 -18.23 -8.81
N SER A 353 1.90 -17.19 -8.00
CA SER A 353 1.94 -17.32 -6.55
C SER A 353 0.65 -17.98 -6.02
N SER A 354 0.74 -18.52 -4.80
CA SER A 354 -0.45 -18.91 -4.04
C SER A 354 -1.33 -17.69 -3.73
N ALA A 355 -2.60 -17.94 -3.44
CA ALA A 355 -3.47 -16.91 -2.90
C ALA A 355 -2.89 -16.36 -1.58
N PHE A 356 -3.00 -15.05 -1.38
CA PHE A 356 -2.55 -14.38 -0.16
C PHE A 356 -3.65 -13.46 0.38
N ASN A 357 -3.60 -13.16 1.67
CA ASN A 357 -4.54 -12.24 2.31
C ASN A 357 -4.25 -10.80 1.87
N LEU A 358 -5.00 -10.31 0.89
CA LEU A 358 -4.91 -8.93 0.39
C LEU A 358 -5.49 -7.94 1.40
N VAL A 359 -6.66 -8.27 1.96
CA VAL A 359 -7.29 -7.52 3.06
C VAL A 359 -7.63 -8.50 4.19
N PRO A 360 -7.04 -8.35 5.39
CA PRO A 360 -7.37 -9.21 6.52
C PRO A 360 -8.79 -8.92 7.02
N GLU A 361 -9.43 -9.94 7.59
CA GLU A 361 -10.80 -9.85 8.14
C GLU A 361 -11.00 -8.64 9.07
N LYS A 362 -10.04 -8.39 9.97
CA LYS A 362 -10.07 -7.27 10.92
C LYS A 362 -10.16 -5.89 10.26
N ALA A 363 -9.68 -5.73 9.02
CA ALA A 363 -9.75 -4.47 8.29
C ALA A 363 -11.13 -4.23 7.66
N CYS A 364 -11.93 -5.29 7.49
CA CYS A 364 -13.29 -5.22 6.97
C CYS A 364 -14.36 -5.13 8.05
N THR A 365 -14.00 -5.46 9.30
CA THR A 365 -14.94 -5.43 10.41
C THR A 365 -15.42 -4.01 10.64
N LEU A 366 -16.70 -3.76 10.34
CA LEU A 366 -17.31 -2.50 10.69
C LEU A 366 -17.42 -2.41 12.21
N HIS A 367 -16.89 -1.32 12.74
CA HIS A 367 -17.10 -0.93 14.11
C HIS A 367 -18.23 0.06 14.19
N TYR A 368 -19.14 -0.18 15.13
CA TYR A 368 -20.19 0.75 15.46
C TYR A 368 -20.27 0.94 16.96
N TRP A 369 -20.87 2.04 17.37
CA TRP A 369 -21.03 2.37 18.77
C TRP A 369 -22.51 2.38 19.10
N THR A 370 -22.84 1.89 20.29
CA THR A 370 -24.19 1.97 20.84
C THR A 370 -24.09 2.42 22.27
N ILE A 371 -25.18 2.94 22.81
CA ILE A 371 -25.27 3.34 24.20
C ILE A 371 -26.09 2.28 24.92
N LEU A 372 -25.60 1.83 26.07
CA LEU A 372 -26.30 0.90 26.95
C LEU A 372 -26.70 1.63 28.22
N ASP A 373 -27.90 1.33 28.71
CA ASP A 373 -28.31 1.70 30.06
C ASP A 373 -27.55 0.86 31.12
N PRO A 374 -27.75 1.12 32.42
CA PRO A 374 -27.06 0.40 33.50
C PRO A 374 -27.37 -1.10 33.53
N ASN A 375 -28.52 -1.50 32.98
CA ASN A 375 -28.99 -2.87 32.90
C ASN A 375 -28.54 -3.57 31.59
N GLY A 376 -27.83 -2.86 30.71
CA GLY A 376 -27.37 -3.37 29.42
C GLY A 376 -28.38 -3.26 28.28
N TRP A 377 -29.53 -2.60 28.48
CA TRP A 377 -30.53 -2.38 27.43
C TRP A 377 -30.09 -1.33 26.42
N LYS A 378 -30.41 -1.57 25.16
CA LYS A 378 -30.16 -0.63 24.05
C LYS A 378 -31.38 0.28 23.85
N PRO A 379 -31.21 1.60 23.76
CA PRO A 379 -32.24 2.49 23.25
C PRO A 379 -32.61 2.09 21.82
N HIS A 380 -33.88 2.22 21.50
CA HIS A 380 -34.39 2.01 20.14
C HIS A 380 -35.00 3.29 19.61
N TRP A 381 -35.13 3.39 18.30
CA TRP A 381 -35.78 4.49 17.62
C TRP A 381 -36.63 3.96 16.46
N ARG A 382 -37.62 4.73 16.02
CA ARG A 382 -38.37 4.49 14.78
C ARG A 382 -38.52 5.76 13.97
N LYS A 383 -38.64 5.65 12.64
CA LYS A 383 -39.08 6.79 11.81
C LYS A 383 -40.57 6.97 12.04
N GLU A 384 -41.00 8.23 12.19
CA GLU A 384 -42.43 8.55 12.31
C GLU A 384 -43.25 8.06 11.10
N SER A 385 -42.62 8.00 9.92
CA SER A 385 -43.25 7.55 8.69
C SER A 385 -43.18 6.03 8.45
N ASP A 386 -42.64 5.23 9.36
CA ASP A 386 -42.50 3.77 9.17
C ASP A 386 -43.79 3.04 9.62
N PRO A 387 -44.59 2.49 8.69
CA PRO A 387 -45.87 1.86 9.01
C PRO A 387 -45.71 0.52 9.74
N LEU A 388 -44.52 -0.07 9.74
CA LEU A 388 -44.27 -1.40 10.32
C LEU A 388 -43.91 -1.35 11.82
N GLU A 389 -43.88 -0.16 12.41
CA GLU A 389 -43.45 0.08 13.80
C GLU A 389 -42.10 -0.54 14.16
N THR A 390 -41.23 -0.75 13.15
CA THR A 390 -39.96 -1.45 13.35
C THR A 390 -39.05 -0.61 14.23
N LYS A 391 -38.81 -1.10 15.46
CA LYS A 391 -37.87 -0.48 16.40
C LYS A 391 -36.44 -0.84 15.99
N LEU A 392 -35.69 0.15 15.55
CA LEU A 392 -34.28 0.00 15.19
C LEU A 392 -33.39 0.32 16.39
N PRO A 393 -32.29 -0.40 16.60
CA PRO A 393 -31.34 -0.07 17.65
C PRO A 393 -30.69 1.30 17.38
N LEU A 394 -30.43 2.05 18.45
CA LEU A 394 -29.65 3.28 18.38
C LEU A 394 -28.16 2.94 18.18
N ILE A 395 -27.66 3.22 16.98
CA ILE A 395 -26.29 2.94 16.56
C ILE A 395 -25.64 4.20 15.97
N PHE A 396 -24.36 4.38 16.25
CA PHE A 396 -23.52 5.49 15.81
C PHE A 396 -22.34 5.01 14.97
N ALA A 397 -21.94 5.84 14.00
CA ALA A 397 -20.78 5.61 13.13
C ALA A 397 -19.44 5.97 13.78
N SER A 398 -19.45 6.69 14.90
CA SER A 398 -18.24 7.13 15.61
C SER A 398 -18.48 7.14 17.12
N TYR A 399 -17.38 7.08 17.88
CA TYR A 399 -17.43 7.25 19.33
C TYR A 399 -17.86 8.66 19.71
N GLU A 400 -17.41 9.65 18.95
CA GLU A 400 -17.67 11.07 19.14
C GLU A 400 -19.16 11.36 19.02
N ASP A 401 -19.82 10.85 17.97
CA ASP A 401 -21.27 10.99 17.80
C ASP A 401 -22.03 10.37 18.98
N ALA A 402 -21.65 9.17 19.40
CA ALA A 402 -22.27 8.48 20.54
C ALA A 402 -22.06 9.26 21.85
N ARG A 403 -20.86 9.81 22.05
CA ARG A 403 -20.48 10.60 23.23
C ARG A 403 -21.21 11.92 23.28
N ASP A 404 -21.27 12.63 22.17
CA ASP A 404 -21.88 13.95 22.10
C ASP A 404 -23.40 13.82 22.22
N PHE A 405 -23.98 12.75 21.66
CA PHE A 405 -25.37 12.38 21.92
C PHE A 405 -25.62 12.04 23.40
N LEU A 406 -24.77 11.21 24.02
CA LEU A 406 -24.90 10.88 25.45
C LEU A 406 -24.79 12.13 26.35
N LYS A 407 -23.84 13.03 26.07
CA LYS A 407 -23.73 14.31 26.76
C LYS A 407 -25.00 15.15 26.60
N TRP A 408 -25.58 15.15 25.42
CA TRP A 408 -26.82 15.87 25.15
C TRP A 408 -27.99 15.28 25.95
N ILE A 409 -28.17 13.95 25.96
CA ILE A 409 -29.22 13.29 26.74
C ILE A 409 -29.10 13.65 28.23
N ARG A 410 -27.88 13.60 28.79
CA ARG A 410 -27.66 13.94 30.20
C ARG A 410 -28.08 15.37 30.55
N LYS A 411 -27.92 16.32 29.61
CA LYS A 411 -28.35 17.71 29.82
C LYS A 411 -29.86 17.91 29.74
N ILE A 412 -30.57 17.14 28.92
CA ILE A 412 -32.03 17.27 28.76
C ILE A 412 -32.82 16.40 29.76
N GLY A 413 -32.18 15.39 30.37
CA GLY A 413 -32.74 14.53 31.40
C GLY A 413 -33.65 13.39 30.91
N ASN A 414 -34.26 13.50 29.73
CA ASN A 414 -35.09 12.43 29.16
C ASN A 414 -34.97 12.39 27.62
N ILE A 415 -34.85 11.18 27.06
CA ILE A 415 -34.80 10.92 25.61
C ILE A 415 -36.13 10.37 25.07
N ALA A 416 -37.02 9.86 25.93
CA ALA A 416 -38.26 9.24 25.48
C ALA A 416 -39.15 10.27 24.78
N GLY A 417 -39.63 9.91 23.59
CA GLY A 417 -40.49 10.76 22.77
C GLY A 417 -39.83 11.23 21.48
N LYS A 418 -40.30 12.36 20.96
CA LYS A 418 -39.99 12.83 19.60
C LYS A 418 -38.71 13.66 19.57
N ILE A 419 -37.75 13.23 18.75
CA ILE A 419 -36.53 13.97 18.42
C ILE A 419 -36.51 14.14 16.89
N GLY A 420 -36.83 15.34 16.43
CA GLY A 420 -37.04 15.59 14.99
C GLY A 420 -38.15 14.71 14.41
N ASN A 421 -37.82 13.94 13.38
CA ASN A 421 -38.72 13.00 12.68
C ASN A 421 -38.61 11.54 13.20
N CYS A 422 -37.93 11.35 14.33
CA CYS A 422 -37.74 10.03 14.94
C CYS A 422 -38.38 10.00 16.33
N GLU A 423 -38.93 8.85 16.69
CA GLU A 423 -39.43 8.60 18.04
C GLU A 423 -38.50 7.61 18.74
N PHE A 424 -38.08 7.96 19.95
CA PHE A 424 -37.11 7.20 20.73
C PHE A 424 -37.81 6.47 21.88
N PHE A 425 -37.43 5.21 22.06
CA PHE A 425 -37.97 4.31 23.07
C PHE A 425 -36.90 3.84 24.03
N THR A 426 -37.26 3.87 25.30
CA THR A 426 -36.47 3.35 26.41
C THR A 426 -37.33 2.31 27.11
N SER A 427 -37.05 1.02 26.91
CA SER A 427 -37.75 -0.05 27.64
C SER A 427 -37.32 -0.01 29.11
N ASN A 428 -38.15 0.57 29.98
CA ASN A 428 -37.97 0.56 31.45
C ASN A 428 -36.65 1.15 31.98
N MET A 429 -36.21 2.30 31.46
CA MET A 429 -34.97 2.89 31.95
C MET A 429 -35.14 3.51 33.34
N SER A 430 -34.20 3.16 34.22
CA SER A 430 -33.87 3.96 35.40
C SER A 430 -33.73 5.43 34.98
N ASN A 431 -34.35 6.35 35.73
CA ASN A 431 -34.31 7.79 35.46
C ASN A 431 -32.89 8.40 35.51
N LYS A 432 -31.84 7.62 35.79
CA LYS A 432 -30.45 8.09 35.88
C LYS A 432 -29.69 7.81 34.59
N VAL A 433 -29.68 8.78 33.68
CA VAL A 433 -28.88 8.75 32.43
C VAL A 433 -27.36 8.79 32.70
N ASP A 434 -26.96 9.22 33.89
CA ASP A 434 -25.55 9.37 34.25
C ASP A 434 -24.76 8.06 34.16
N ASP A 435 -25.43 6.93 34.43
CA ASP A 435 -24.81 5.61 34.47
C ASP A 435 -24.72 4.91 33.10
N TRP A 436 -25.20 5.55 32.03
CA TRP A 436 -25.17 4.98 30.68
C TRP A 436 -23.74 4.93 30.13
N LYS A 437 -23.44 3.88 29.37
CA LYS A 437 -22.09 3.60 28.84
C LYS A 437 -22.10 3.43 27.34
N ILE A 438 -21.06 3.97 26.69
CA ILE A 438 -20.84 3.77 25.26
C ILE A 438 -20.07 2.47 25.08
N VAL A 439 -20.59 1.59 24.23
CA VAL A 439 -19.98 0.30 23.95
C VAL A 439 -19.67 0.18 22.46
N ARG A 440 -18.41 -0.16 22.16
CA ARG A 440 -17.99 -0.53 20.80
C ARG A 440 -18.45 -1.95 20.50
N LYS A 441 -19.09 -2.13 19.35
CA LYS A 441 -19.48 -3.42 18.82
C LYS A 441 -18.85 -3.64 17.46
N ARG A 442 -18.92 -4.88 16.99
CA ARG A 442 -18.45 -5.34 15.69
C ARG A 442 -19.65 -5.96 14.99
N THR A 443 -19.79 -5.74 13.69
CA THR A 443 -20.70 -6.61 12.91
C THR A 443 -20.17 -8.04 12.96
N PRO A 444 -21.08 -9.04 13.01
CA PRO A 444 -20.70 -10.44 12.87
C PRO A 444 -19.95 -10.71 11.58
#